data_AF-A0A023WT18-F1
#
_entry.id   AF-A0A023WT18-F1
#
_cell.length_a   1.000
_cell.length_b   1.000
_cell.length_c   1.000
_cell.angle_alpha   90.00
_cell.angle_beta   90.00
_cell.angle_gamma   90.00
#
_symmetry.space_group_name_H-M   'P 1'
#
loop_
_entity.id
_entity.type
_entity.pdbx_description
1 polymer ?
#
loop_
_entity_poly.entity_id
_entity_poly.type
_entity_poly.pdbx_seq_one_letter_code
_entity_poly.pdbx_strand_id
1 'polypeptide(L)'
;MFSLKRKGDFRLQLTRTLKQPGRHKIELYLFTPHESNLSAWTLSEEQFFFTTLTHSYGLLGMPSKDRISKADQSFVLLSPHYEIMYGSWFFQYQASMERLRQQMLTSEAVAEPVARALRLSQNFAQRLRRSNPKQSNQQRYFRQMDIYFSWHAEQFLLESMTLAGYATLDEELKQAVSEFLRQELRYRKEREYLSDFHGTPTRIWNRMALYHRLLEYPVLLRSKVTQLGAGTYKLVKAASTMLIMSLFTYFLFNARDASEKLSLTLLLGIALVYAVRDLLRDDMITAITRRLRKGKPRWKIRLLMPYTRKLLAQQRVWLDYRKLPDLPPVVREHSGKWATNEERQIICYRVLLTLDKAALEHDEIRERLTLDCEQLCAMIQASHNKLFVQAENDDSASDGSKASVQAHPIEKQHDYNLLLLHTNPDEHFPSAQRWRLRLGTKGIVQCESKKAHWPEPPELQRSAWHRLSRLWKRG
;
A
#
# COMPACT_ATOMS: atom_id res chain seq x y z
N MET A 1 14.15 -4.47 -2.20
CA MET A 1 14.10 -3.16 -1.53
C MET A 1 12.84 -2.42 -1.97
N PHE A 2 12.04 -1.92 -1.03
CA PHE A 2 10.88 -1.07 -1.34
C PHE A 2 11.28 0.40 -1.43
N SER A 3 10.67 1.11 -2.36
CA SER A 3 10.67 2.57 -2.39
C SER A 3 9.41 3.08 -1.70
N LEU A 4 9.58 4.06 -0.82
CA LEU A 4 8.49 4.70 -0.08
C LEU A 4 8.15 6.03 -0.73
N LYS A 5 6.85 6.29 -0.88
CA LYS A 5 6.32 7.50 -1.48
C LYS A 5 5.10 7.99 -0.71
N ARG A 6 5.08 9.27 -0.33
CA ARG A 6 3.88 9.94 0.19
C ARG A 6 2.99 10.37 -0.97
N LYS A 7 1.69 10.07 -0.92
CA LYS A 7 0.70 10.46 -1.93
C LYS A 7 -0.45 11.20 -1.26
N GLY A 8 -0.47 12.53 -1.38
CA GLY A 8 -1.39 13.37 -0.63
C GLY A 8 -1.10 13.36 0.87
N ASP A 9 -2.08 13.79 1.67
CA ASP A 9 -1.84 14.08 3.09
C ASP A 9 -1.92 12.83 3.97
N PHE A 10 -2.74 11.83 3.60
CA PHE A 10 -3.01 10.66 4.44
C PHE A 10 -2.43 9.34 3.91
N ARG A 11 -2.01 9.26 2.64
CA ARG A 11 -1.62 7.98 2.02
C ARG A 11 -0.12 7.81 1.86
N LEU A 12 0.36 6.65 2.28
CA LEU A 12 1.74 6.22 2.18
C LEU A 12 1.84 4.98 1.29
N GLN A 13 2.64 5.05 0.24
CA GLN A 13 2.76 4.00 -0.78
C GLN A 13 4.16 3.40 -0.78
N LEU A 14 4.25 2.10 -0.55
CA LEU A 14 5.44 1.28 -0.66
C LEU A 14 5.39 0.52 -1.99
N THR A 15 6.41 0.65 -2.83
CA THR A 15 6.45 -0.02 -4.13
C THR A 15 7.71 -0.84 -4.31
N ARG A 16 7.57 -2.00 -4.96
CA ARG A 16 8.66 -2.92 -5.29
C ARG A 16 8.40 -3.55 -6.65
N THR A 17 9.46 -3.92 -7.36
CA THR A 17 9.36 -4.80 -8.54
C THR A 17 9.77 -6.23 -8.17
N LEU A 18 8.96 -7.19 -8.60
CA LEU A 18 9.16 -8.62 -8.45
C LEU A 18 9.78 -9.15 -9.74
N LYS A 19 10.99 -9.70 -9.64
CA LYS A 19 11.78 -10.20 -10.78
C LYS A 19 12.01 -11.71 -10.78
N GLN A 20 11.72 -12.38 -9.66
CA GLN A 20 11.96 -13.81 -9.50
C GLN A 20 10.65 -14.55 -9.19
N PRO A 21 10.42 -15.73 -9.76
CA PRO A 21 9.24 -16.53 -9.47
C PRO A 21 9.40 -17.25 -8.13
N GLY A 22 8.30 -17.68 -7.52
CA GLY A 22 8.33 -18.42 -6.26
C GLY A 22 7.64 -17.71 -5.10
N ARG A 23 8.11 -18.00 -3.88
CA ARG A 23 7.49 -17.55 -2.63
C ARG A 23 8.12 -16.25 -2.16
N HIS A 24 7.36 -15.16 -2.22
CA HIS A 24 7.73 -13.88 -1.63
C HIS A 24 6.98 -13.70 -0.32
N LYS A 25 7.72 -13.37 0.74
CA LYS A 25 7.14 -13.15 2.07
C LYS A 25 7.37 -11.70 2.48
N ILE A 26 6.32 -11.03 2.92
CA ILE A 26 6.37 -9.66 3.41
C ILE A 26 5.73 -9.63 4.79
N GLU A 27 6.37 -8.97 5.74
CA GLU A 27 5.84 -8.72 7.07
C GLU A 27 5.98 -7.23 7.37
N LEU A 28 4.85 -6.59 7.66
CA LEU A 28 4.75 -5.21 8.05
C LEU A 28 4.32 -5.16 9.52
N TYR A 29 5.12 -4.50 10.35
CA TYR A 29 4.84 -4.25 11.74
C TYR A 29 4.67 -2.74 11.94
N LEU A 30 3.48 -2.33 12.38
CA LEU A 30 3.19 -0.95 12.75
C LEU A 30 3.11 -0.86 14.27
N PHE A 31 4.06 -0.14 14.86
CA PHE A 31 4.10 0.16 16.28
C PHE A 31 3.33 1.45 16.55
N THR A 32 2.28 1.36 17.36
CA THR A 32 1.42 2.48 17.72
C THR A 32 2.00 3.26 18.92
N PRO A 33 1.67 4.56 19.04
CA PRO A 33 2.08 5.38 20.19
C PRO A 33 1.35 4.97 21.48
N HIS A 34 1.85 5.41 22.63
CA HIS A 34 1.23 5.13 23.94
C HIS A 34 -0.16 5.78 24.07
N GLU A 35 -0.35 6.96 23.50
CA GLU A 35 -1.57 7.76 23.66
C GLU A 35 -2.68 7.36 22.68
N SER A 36 -2.41 6.44 21.74
CA SER A 36 -3.46 5.97 20.83
C SER A 36 -4.36 4.97 21.54
N ASN A 37 -5.67 5.23 21.54
CA ASN A 37 -6.72 4.29 21.95
C ASN A 37 -6.94 3.17 20.91
N LEU A 38 -5.87 2.71 20.24
CA LEU A 38 -5.98 1.67 19.23
C LEU A 38 -6.18 0.32 19.91
N SER A 39 -7.37 -0.24 19.71
CA SER A 39 -7.76 -1.54 20.22
C SER A 39 -8.51 -2.30 19.15
N ALA A 40 -8.57 -3.63 19.27
CA ALA A 40 -9.43 -4.46 18.42
C ALA A 40 -10.93 -4.05 18.47
N TRP A 41 -11.34 -3.30 19.51
CA TRP A 41 -12.70 -2.79 19.69
C TRP A 41 -12.94 -1.46 18.98
N THR A 42 -11.95 -0.54 19.02
CA THR A 42 -12.05 0.77 18.37
C THR A 42 -11.83 0.68 16.87
N LEU A 43 -10.94 -0.21 16.44
CA LEU A 43 -10.69 -0.48 15.02
C LEU A 43 -10.47 -1.97 14.79
N SER A 44 -11.50 -2.67 14.31
CA SER A 44 -11.38 -4.11 14.07
C SER A 44 -10.34 -4.43 13.00
N GLU A 45 -9.70 -5.59 13.10
CA GLU A 45 -8.73 -6.06 12.12
C GLU A 45 -9.33 -6.15 10.70
N GLU A 46 -10.61 -6.53 10.58
CA GLU A 46 -11.27 -6.59 9.27
C GLU A 46 -11.47 -5.20 8.67
N GLN A 47 -11.92 -4.23 9.48
CA GLN A 47 -12.03 -2.84 9.05
C GLN A 47 -10.65 -2.33 8.60
N PHE A 48 -9.61 -2.45 9.43
CA PHE A 48 -8.25 -2.03 9.08
C PHE A 48 -7.76 -2.65 7.77
N PHE A 49 -8.03 -3.94 7.53
CA PHE A 49 -7.63 -4.59 6.29
C PHE A 49 -8.33 -4.01 5.05
N PHE A 50 -9.62 -3.67 5.13
CA PHE A 50 -10.38 -3.20 3.97
C PHE A 50 -10.30 -1.69 3.74
N THR A 51 -10.08 -0.90 4.79
CA THR A 51 -10.06 0.57 4.71
C THR A 51 -8.65 1.14 4.69
N THR A 52 -7.77 0.66 5.55
CA THR A 52 -6.42 1.24 5.75
C THR A 52 -5.38 0.59 4.85
N LEU A 53 -5.51 -0.69 4.50
CA LEU A 53 -4.51 -1.42 3.74
C LEU A 53 -4.99 -1.77 2.32
N THR A 54 -4.36 -1.18 1.30
CA THR A 54 -4.57 -1.59 -0.09
C THR A 54 -3.33 -2.24 -0.65
N HIS A 55 -3.42 -3.53 -0.98
CA HIS A 55 -2.35 -4.28 -1.64
C HIS A 55 -2.73 -4.56 -3.09
N SER A 56 -2.03 -3.93 -4.03
CA SER A 56 -2.27 -4.03 -5.47
C SER A 56 -1.02 -4.46 -6.24
N TYR A 57 -1.23 -5.10 -7.38
CA TYR A 57 -0.16 -5.58 -8.27
C TYR A 57 -0.43 -5.07 -9.69
N GLY A 58 0.58 -4.44 -10.28
CA GLY A 58 0.54 -3.96 -11.66
C GLY A 58 1.52 -4.74 -12.52
N LEU A 59 1.14 -5.03 -13.76
CA LEU A 59 2.02 -5.59 -14.77
C LEU A 59 2.94 -4.49 -15.30
N LEU A 60 4.22 -4.78 -15.41
CA LEU A 60 5.20 -3.99 -16.11
C LEU A 60 5.59 -4.81 -17.34
N GLY A 61 5.09 -4.40 -18.51
CA GLY A 61 5.52 -5.01 -19.76
C GLY A 61 7.05 -4.97 -19.84
N MET A 62 7.67 -6.08 -20.24
CA MET A 62 9.13 -6.22 -20.20
C MET A 62 9.84 -5.21 -21.12
N PRO A 63 10.68 -4.29 -20.58
CA PRO A 63 11.49 -3.40 -21.42
C PRO A 63 12.73 -4.09 -22.01
N SER A 64 13.17 -5.24 -21.48
CA SER A 64 14.35 -5.97 -21.98
C SER A 64 14.04 -6.79 -23.23
N LYS A 65 12.85 -7.38 -23.34
CA LYS A 65 12.38 -8.04 -24.56
C LYS A 65 11.85 -7.05 -25.60
N ASP A 66 11.72 -5.74 -25.33
CA ASP A 66 11.40 -4.72 -26.35
C ASP A 66 12.38 -4.71 -27.53
N ARG A 67 13.64 -5.11 -27.32
CA ARG A 67 14.63 -5.22 -28.41
C ARG A 67 14.44 -6.48 -29.26
N ILE A 68 13.94 -7.57 -28.66
CA ILE A 68 13.76 -8.88 -29.29
C ILE A 68 12.36 -9.02 -29.90
N SER A 69 11.35 -8.38 -29.31
CA SER A 69 9.95 -8.31 -29.76
C SER A 69 9.76 -7.56 -31.09
N LYS A 70 10.77 -6.82 -31.57
CA LYS A 70 10.79 -6.31 -32.94
C LYS A 70 10.67 -7.40 -34.01
N ALA A 71 11.05 -8.65 -33.68
CA ALA A 71 10.92 -9.78 -34.59
C ALA A 71 9.48 -10.33 -34.68
N ASP A 72 8.62 -10.10 -33.68
CA ASP A 72 7.30 -10.71 -33.56
C ASP A 72 6.18 -9.66 -33.60
N GLN A 73 6.04 -8.99 -34.74
CA GLN A 73 4.94 -8.04 -35.00
C GLN A 73 3.56 -8.70 -34.84
N SER A 74 3.46 -10.02 -34.97
CA SER A 74 2.24 -10.82 -34.78
C SER A 74 1.71 -10.77 -33.34
N PHE A 75 2.59 -10.74 -32.33
CA PHE A 75 2.19 -10.75 -30.92
C PHE A 75 1.74 -9.37 -30.41
N VAL A 76 2.27 -8.29 -30.99
CA VAL A 76 1.84 -6.91 -30.68
C VAL A 76 0.39 -6.65 -31.13
N LEU A 77 -0.11 -7.42 -32.09
CA LEU A 77 -1.47 -7.30 -32.63
C LEU A 77 -2.54 -7.96 -31.74
N LEU A 78 -2.17 -8.68 -30.69
CA LEU A 78 -3.12 -9.25 -29.73
C LEU A 78 -3.58 -8.17 -28.75
N SER A 79 -4.90 -7.92 -28.69
CA SER A 79 -5.49 -6.78 -27.97
C SER A 79 -5.05 -6.63 -26.50
N PRO A 80 -4.90 -7.70 -25.68
CA PRO A 80 -4.49 -7.54 -24.28
C PRO A 80 -3.02 -7.08 -24.14
N HIS A 81 -2.14 -7.55 -25.03
CA HIS A 81 -0.72 -7.29 -24.94
C HIS A 81 -0.37 -5.86 -25.33
N TYR A 82 -1.01 -5.33 -26.38
CA TYR A 82 -0.88 -3.91 -26.74
C TYR A 82 -1.19 -3.01 -25.55
N GLU A 83 -2.35 -3.18 -24.94
CA GLU A 83 -2.80 -2.32 -23.83
C GLU A 83 -1.89 -2.41 -22.60
N ILE A 84 -1.43 -3.61 -22.24
CA ILE A 84 -0.48 -3.82 -21.14
C ILE A 84 0.86 -3.12 -21.43
N MET A 85 1.40 -3.28 -22.65
CA MET A 85 2.68 -2.69 -23.03
C MET A 85 2.63 -1.17 -22.99
N TYR A 86 1.73 -0.56 -23.76
CA TYR A 86 1.61 0.90 -23.84
C TYR A 86 1.13 1.52 -22.52
N GLY A 87 0.22 0.83 -21.81
CA GLY A 87 -0.16 1.21 -20.46
C GLY A 87 1.03 1.23 -19.51
N SER A 88 1.87 0.19 -19.53
CA SER A 88 3.06 0.14 -18.67
C SER A 88 4.07 1.25 -18.97
N TRP A 89 4.31 1.57 -20.25
CA TRP A 89 5.16 2.70 -20.64
C TRP A 89 4.57 4.03 -20.18
N PHE A 90 3.26 4.19 -20.34
CA PHE A 90 2.53 5.38 -19.89
C PHE A 90 2.66 5.57 -18.37
N PHE A 91 2.46 4.53 -17.56
CA PHE A 91 2.62 4.61 -16.10
C PHE A 91 4.07 4.81 -15.67
N GLN A 92 5.05 4.35 -16.45
CA GLN A 92 6.46 4.67 -16.22
C GLN A 92 6.74 6.15 -16.49
N TYR A 93 6.21 6.71 -17.58
CA TYR A 93 6.28 8.14 -17.88
C TYR A 93 5.65 8.96 -16.74
N GLN A 94 4.42 8.63 -16.32
CA GLN A 94 3.77 9.32 -15.20
C GLN A 94 4.59 9.25 -13.90
N ALA A 95 5.16 8.07 -13.58
CA ALA A 95 6.00 7.91 -12.40
C ALA A 95 7.27 8.77 -12.46
N SER A 96 7.86 8.93 -13.65
CA SER A 96 9.02 9.81 -13.86
C SER A 96 8.64 11.28 -13.73
N MET A 97 7.55 11.72 -14.36
CA MET A 97 7.05 13.10 -14.25
C MET A 97 6.76 13.47 -12.79
N GLU A 98 6.14 12.56 -12.04
CA GLU A 98 5.83 12.79 -10.63
C GLU A 98 7.08 12.86 -9.74
N ARG A 99 8.17 12.15 -10.09
CA ARG A 99 9.47 12.33 -9.41
C ARG A 99 10.04 13.72 -9.68
N LEU A 100 9.92 14.22 -10.91
CA LEU A 100 10.35 15.57 -11.27
C LEU A 100 9.51 16.62 -10.54
N ARG A 101 8.20 16.40 -10.40
CA ARG A 101 7.32 17.24 -9.57
C ARG A 101 7.80 17.31 -8.12
N GLN A 102 8.11 16.16 -7.51
CA GLN A 102 8.64 16.11 -6.14
C GLN A 102 10.00 16.81 -6.02
N GLN A 103 10.88 16.69 -7.02
CA GLN A 103 12.16 17.39 -7.06
C GLN A 103 11.97 18.91 -7.16
N MET A 104 11.05 19.41 -7.99
CA MET A 104 10.74 20.83 -8.09
C MET A 104 10.13 21.42 -6.81
N LEU A 105 9.39 20.62 -6.05
CA LEU A 105 8.84 21.06 -4.76
C LEU A 105 9.89 21.07 -3.62
N THR A 106 10.94 20.26 -3.74
CA THR A 106 11.96 20.10 -2.68
C THR A 106 13.20 20.96 -2.94
N SER A 107 13.52 21.25 -4.21
CA SER A 107 14.70 22.00 -4.62
C SER A 107 14.31 23.31 -5.31
N GLU A 108 15.00 24.40 -4.99
CA GLU A 108 14.79 25.71 -5.64
C GLU A 108 15.24 25.74 -7.11
N ALA A 109 16.08 24.78 -7.53
CA ALA A 109 16.57 24.65 -8.89
C ALA A 109 15.52 24.00 -9.83
N VAL A 110 14.71 24.83 -10.48
CA VAL A 110 13.61 24.40 -11.38
C VAL A 110 14.08 24.08 -12.81
N ALA A 111 15.26 24.54 -13.23
CA ALA A 111 15.73 24.43 -14.62
C ALA A 111 15.94 22.99 -15.12
N GLU A 112 16.73 22.20 -14.40
CA GLU A 112 17.01 20.81 -14.77
C GLU A 112 15.74 19.93 -14.84
N PRO A 113 14.84 19.93 -13.82
CA PRO A 113 13.65 19.09 -13.88
C PRO A 113 12.69 19.48 -15.01
N VAL A 114 12.55 20.77 -15.33
CA VAL A 114 11.71 21.23 -16.45
C VAL A 114 12.29 20.79 -17.80
N ALA A 115 13.60 20.99 -18.01
CA ALA A 115 14.26 20.55 -19.25
C ALA A 115 14.17 19.03 -19.43
N ARG A 116 14.33 18.26 -18.34
CA ARG A 116 14.19 16.80 -18.36
C ARG A 116 12.75 16.37 -18.64
N ALA A 117 11.76 17.03 -18.06
CA ALA A 117 10.35 16.76 -18.30
C ALA A 117 9.94 17.01 -19.76
N LEU A 118 10.47 18.08 -20.36
CA LEU A 118 10.24 18.40 -21.77
C LEU A 118 10.80 17.31 -22.69
N ARG A 119 12.06 16.89 -22.47
CA ARG A 119 12.68 15.80 -23.24
C ARG A 119 11.92 14.48 -23.10
N LEU A 120 11.48 14.14 -21.88
CA LEU A 120 10.69 12.93 -21.64
C LEU A 120 9.34 12.98 -22.38
N SER A 121 8.67 14.13 -22.35
CA SER A 121 7.37 14.31 -23.00
C SER A 121 7.49 14.25 -24.52
N GLN A 122 8.51 14.88 -25.11
CA GLN A 122 8.79 14.79 -26.55
C GLN A 122 9.11 13.35 -26.99
N ASN A 123 10.01 12.66 -26.28
CA ASN A 123 10.36 11.27 -26.58
C ASN A 123 9.16 10.33 -26.46
N PHE A 124 8.31 10.52 -25.44
CA PHE A 124 7.10 9.73 -25.27
C PHE A 124 6.08 10.01 -26.37
N ALA A 125 5.85 11.29 -26.72
CA ALA A 125 4.95 11.67 -27.81
C ALA A 125 5.38 11.05 -29.15
N GLN A 126 6.68 11.14 -29.49
CA GLN A 126 7.22 10.52 -30.69
C GLN A 126 7.05 9.01 -30.69
N ARG A 127 7.35 8.34 -29.57
CA ARG A 127 7.20 6.88 -29.44
C ARG A 127 5.75 6.44 -29.56
N LEU A 128 4.84 7.14 -28.88
CA LEU A 128 3.41 6.84 -28.88
C LEU A 128 2.82 7.02 -30.28
N ARG A 129 3.05 8.17 -30.92
CA ARG A 129 2.44 8.50 -32.22
C ARG A 129 2.97 7.66 -33.38
N ARG A 130 4.20 7.15 -33.30
CA ARG A 130 4.75 6.17 -34.26
C ARG A 130 4.03 4.81 -34.23
N SER A 131 3.36 4.50 -33.12
CA SER A 131 2.76 3.19 -32.85
C SER A 131 1.25 3.11 -33.05
N ASN A 132 0.70 3.97 -33.91
CA ASN A 132 -0.74 4.06 -34.12
C ASN A 132 -1.34 2.70 -34.59
N PRO A 133 -2.26 2.08 -33.83
CA PRO A 133 -2.81 0.78 -34.17
C PRO A 133 -3.84 0.87 -35.31
N LYS A 134 -3.86 -0.16 -36.18
CA LYS A 134 -4.83 -0.29 -37.27
C LYS A 134 -6.16 -0.92 -36.82
N GLN A 135 -6.20 -1.61 -35.68
CA GLN A 135 -7.39 -2.29 -35.16
C GLN A 135 -8.31 -1.36 -34.36
N SER A 136 -9.62 -1.43 -34.61
CA SER A 136 -10.63 -0.55 -33.99
C SER A 136 -10.65 -0.58 -32.45
N ASN A 137 -10.50 -1.77 -31.84
CA ASN A 137 -10.52 -1.89 -30.37
C ASN A 137 -9.29 -1.21 -29.71
N GLN A 138 -8.11 -1.38 -30.31
CA GLN A 138 -6.86 -0.76 -29.82
C GLN A 138 -6.84 0.75 -30.07
N GLN A 139 -7.49 1.23 -31.14
CA GLN A 139 -7.62 2.66 -31.42
C GLN A 139 -8.36 3.40 -30.32
N ARG A 140 -9.36 2.79 -29.69
CA ARG A 140 -10.04 3.40 -28.54
C ARG A 140 -9.10 3.62 -27.37
N TYR A 141 -8.32 2.60 -27.01
CA TYR A 141 -7.33 2.68 -25.94
C TYR A 141 -6.23 3.71 -26.27
N PHE A 142 -5.72 3.68 -27.51
CA PHE A 142 -4.74 4.63 -28.02
C PHE A 142 -5.25 6.08 -27.95
N ARG A 143 -6.47 6.34 -28.42
CA ARG A 143 -7.09 7.67 -28.37
C ARG A 143 -7.20 8.17 -26.93
N GLN A 144 -7.69 7.34 -26.00
CA GLN A 144 -7.80 7.71 -24.59
C GLN A 144 -6.44 8.02 -23.96
N MET A 145 -5.43 7.21 -24.29
CA MET A 145 -4.05 7.40 -23.83
C MET A 145 -3.43 8.68 -24.38
N ASP A 146 -3.58 8.97 -25.68
CA ASP A 146 -3.03 10.16 -26.34
C ASP A 146 -3.69 11.45 -25.81
N ILE A 147 -5.02 11.46 -25.65
CA ILE A 147 -5.75 12.59 -25.05
C ILE A 147 -5.25 12.85 -23.62
N TYR A 148 -5.22 11.81 -22.79
CA TYR A 148 -4.83 11.95 -21.39
C TYR A 148 -3.35 12.32 -21.25
N PHE A 149 -2.46 11.74 -22.07
CA PHE A 149 -1.04 12.11 -22.12
C PHE A 149 -0.86 13.58 -22.46
N SER A 150 -1.50 14.05 -23.53
CA SER A 150 -1.39 15.44 -23.97
C SER A 150 -1.85 16.39 -22.86
N TRP A 151 -2.98 16.09 -22.20
CA TRP A 151 -3.47 16.86 -21.06
C TRP A 151 -2.49 16.84 -19.88
N HIS A 152 -2.00 15.67 -19.49
CA HIS A 152 -1.11 15.52 -18.34
C HIS A 152 0.23 16.25 -18.56
N ALA A 153 0.80 16.18 -19.77
CA ALA A 153 2.03 16.89 -20.11
C ALA A 153 1.84 18.42 -20.08
N GLU A 154 0.74 18.91 -20.64
CA GLU A 154 0.37 20.34 -20.58
C GLU A 154 0.20 20.81 -19.13
N GLN A 155 -0.59 20.10 -18.32
CA GLN A 155 -0.83 20.51 -16.93
C GLN A 155 0.46 20.55 -16.11
N PHE A 156 1.37 19.60 -16.30
CA PHE A 156 2.67 19.63 -15.63
C PHE A 156 3.51 20.84 -16.03
N LEU A 157 3.54 21.19 -17.33
CA LEU A 157 4.31 22.33 -17.80
C LEU A 157 3.68 23.65 -17.34
N LEU A 158 2.35 23.77 -17.38
CA LEU A 158 1.64 24.93 -16.84
C LEU A 158 1.84 25.08 -15.33
N GLU A 159 1.81 23.98 -14.58
CA GLU A 159 2.16 23.96 -13.15
C GLU A 159 3.59 24.49 -12.93
N SER A 160 4.55 24.04 -13.74
CA SER A 160 5.93 24.54 -13.66
C SER A 160 6.05 26.05 -13.94
N MET A 161 5.19 26.61 -14.80
CA MET A 161 5.16 28.05 -15.09
C MET A 161 4.69 28.90 -13.89
N THR A 162 3.96 28.30 -12.94
CA THR A 162 3.48 29.01 -11.74
C THR A 162 4.53 29.11 -10.63
N LEU A 163 5.62 28.35 -10.72
CA LEU A 163 6.67 28.33 -9.70
C LEU A 163 7.53 29.60 -9.79
N ALA A 164 7.92 30.15 -8.63
CA ALA A 164 8.76 31.35 -8.56
C ALA A 164 10.10 31.21 -9.32
N GLY A 165 10.69 30.01 -9.28
CA GLY A 165 11.93 29.68 -10.01
C GLY A 165 11.78 29.53 -11.52
N TYR A 166 10.57 29.70 -12.10
CA TYR A 166 10.37 29.67 -13.54
C TYR A 166 10.79 30.98 -14.22
N ALA A 167 10.60 32.12 -13.55
CA ALA A 167 10.95 33.42 -14.09
C ALA A 167 12.46 33.57 -14.36
N THR A 168 13.28 32.88 -13.57
CA THR A 168 14.75 32.88 -13.65
C THR A 168 15.31 31.88 -14.67
N LEU A 169 14.45 31.11 -15.37
CA LEU A 169 14.88 30.17 -16.40
C LEU A 169 15.40 30.88 -17.65
N ASP A 170 16.32 30.21 -18.34
CA ASP A 170 16.81 30.60 -19.66
C ASP A 170 15.64 30.81 -20.64
N GLU A 171 15.70 31.89 -21.42
CA GLU A 171 14.67 32.20 -22.41
C GLU A 171 14.53 31.10 -23.47
N GLU A 172 15.61 30.39 -23.81
CA GLU A 172 15.58 29.24 -24.72
C GLU A 172 14.68 28.10 -24.20
N LEU A 173 14.76 27.81 -22.90
CA LEU A 173 13.94 26.77 -22.28
C LEU A 173 12.47 27.20 -22.22
N LYS A 174 12.20 28.46 -21.87
CA LYS A 174 10.83 29.01 -21.89
C LYS A 174 10.22 28.93 -23.30
N GLN A 175 11.00 29.30 -24.32
CA GLN A 175 10.57 29.19 -25.71
C GLN A 175 10.30 27.74 -26.11
N ALA A 176 11.19 26.80 -25.78
CA ALA A 176 11.00 25.38 -26.06
C ALA A 176 9.73 24.79 -25.40
N VAL A 177 9.44 25.18 -24.15
CA VAL A 177 8.20 24.80 -23.45
C VAL A 177 6.98 25.37 -24.18
N SER A 178 7.00 26.66 -24.51
CA SER A 178 5.89 27.31 -25.22
C SER A 178 5.64 26.68 -26.59
N GLU A 179 6.69 26.29 -27.30
CA GLU A 179 6.60 25.68 -28.61
C GLU A 179 6.02 24.26 -28.53
N PHE A 180 6.45 23.47 -27.53
CA PHE A 180 5.86 22.16 -27.27
C PHE A 180 4.35 22.27 -26.96
N LEU A 181 3.93 23.24 -26.13
CA LEU A 181 2.52 23.46 -25.83
C LEU A 181 1.72 23.85 -27.08
N ARG A 182 2.26 24.71 -27.95
CA ARG A 182 1.62 25.05 -29.23
C ARG A 182 1.51 23.85 -30.16
N GLN A 183 2.55 23.02 -30.24
CA GLN A 183 2.53 21.80 -31.04
C GLN A 183 1.45 20.82 -30.56
N GLU A 184 1.32 20.62 -29.24
CA GLU A 184 0.26 19.78 -28.67
C GLU A 184 -1.14 20.34 -28.96
N LEU A 185 -1.33 21.67 -28.87
CA LEU A 185 -2.60 22.31 -29.22
C LEU A 185 -2.96 22.14 -30.71
N ARG A 186 -1.99 22.29 -31.62
CA ARG A 186 -2.18 22.05 -33.06
C ARG A 186 -2.56 20.58 -33.32
N TYR A 187 -1.85 19.65 -32.70
CA TYR A 187 -2.14 18.23 -32.82
C TYR A 187 -3.56 17.87 -32.33
N ARG A 188 -4.03 18.47 -31.22
CA ARG A 188 -5.40 18.28 -30.73
C ARG A 188 -6.46 18.84 -31.68
N LYS A 189 -6.16 19.93 -32.41
CA LYS A 189 -7.04 20.47 -33.46
C LYS A 189 -7.13 19.51 -34.63
N GLU A 190 -5.99 19.05 -35.13
CA GLU A 190 -5.90 18.11 -36.26
C GLU A 190 -6.61 16.77 -35.98
N ARG A 191 -6.58 16.30 -34.73
CA ARG A 191 -7.21 15.04 -34.30
C ARG A 191 -8.61 15.20 -33.70
N GLU A 192 -9.16 16.42 -33.70
CA GLU A 192 -10.47 16.76 -33.12
C GLU A 192 -10.63 16.40 -31.63
N TYR A 193 -9.53 16.35 -30.87
CA TYR A 193 -9.57 16.04 -29.44
C TYR A 193 -10.10 17.20 -28.59
N LEU A 194 -10.18 18.41 -29.16
CA LEU A 194 -10.67 19.59 -28.43
C LEU A 194 -12.08 19.40 -27.84
N SER A 195 -12.91 18.55 -28.45
CA SER A 195 -14.24 18.22 -27.91
C SER A 195 -14.18 17.63 -26.49
N ASP A 196 -13.12 16.87 -26.21
CA ASP A 196 -12.90 16.23 -24.92
C ASP A 196 -12.49 17.22 -23.82
N PHE A 197 -12.14 18.46 -24.18
CA PHE A 197 -11.73 19.53 -23.26
C PHE A 197 -12.80 20.61 -23.03
N HIS A 198 -14.00 20.47 -23.59
CA HIS A 198 -15.08 21.41 -23.32
C HIS A 198 -15.77 21.18 -21.96
N GLY A 199 -16.07 22.29 -21.27
CA GLY A 199 -16.91 22.32 -20.07
C GLY A 199 -16.23 23.02 -18.89
N THR A 200 -16.82 22.85 -17.71
CA THR A 200 -16.24 23.35 -16.45
C THR A 200 -14.94 22.61 -16.13
N PRO A 201 -13.99 23.23 -15.39
CA PRO A 201 -12.74 22.58 -14.99
C PRO A 201 -12.96 21.24 -14.26
N THR A 202 -14.01 21.15 -13.44
CA THR A 202 -14.41 19.93 -12.74
C THR A 202 -14.84 18.81 -13.70
N ARG A 203 -15.56 19.14 -14.78
CA ARG A 203 -15.99 18.18 -15.79
C ARG A 203 -14.80 17.62 -16.55
N ILE A 204 -13.85 18.48 -16.93
CA ILE A 204 -12.61 18.07 -17.60
C ILE A 204 -11.80 17.16 -16.67
N TRP A 205 -11.61 17.56 -15.41
CA TRP A 205 -10.92 16.75 -14.40
C TRP A 205 -11.54 15.37 -14.24
N ASN A 206 -12.87 15.29 -14.08
CA ASN A 206 -13.58 14.01 -13.93
C ASN A 206 -13.44 13.11 -15.16
N ARG A 207 -13.48 13.70 -16.37
CA ARG A 207 -13.26 12.97 -17.63
C ARG A 207 -11.84 12.43 -17.71
N MET A 208 -10.83 13.24 -17.37
CA MET A 208 -9.43 12.82 -17.38
C MET A 208 -9.16 11.76 -16.31
N ALA A 209 -9.76 11.90 -15.12
CA ALA A 209 -9.70 10.87 -14.08
C ALA A 209 -10.33 9.55 -14.53
N LEU A 210 -11.42 9.60 -15.31
CA LEU A 210 -12.01 8.42 -15.92
C LEU A 210 -11.07 7.78 -16.95
N TYR A 211 -10.46 8.56 -17.85
CA TYR A 211 -9.48 8.03 -18.81
C TYR A 211 -8.30 7.39 -18.10
N HIS A 212 -7.76 8.03 -17.07
CA HIS A 212 -6.70 7.44 -16.24
C HIS A 212 -7.08 6.08 -15.66
N ARG A 213 -8.29 5.94 -15.08
CA ARG A 213 -8.78 4.66 -14.54
C ARG A 213 -8.98 3.60 -15.62
N LEU A 214 -9.42 3.99 -16.82
CA LEU A 214 -9.56 3.06 -17.95
C LEU A 214 -8.19 2.57 -18.43
N LEU A 215 -7.19 3.45 -18.48
CA LEU A 215 -5.82 3.10 -18.83
C LEU A 215 -5.15 2.21 -17.75
N GLU A 216 -5.56 2.32 -16.49
CA GLU A 216 -5.10 1.45 -15.40
C GLU A 216 -5.69 0.04 -15.47
N TYR A 217 -6.90 -0.12 -16.04
CA TYR A 217 -7.61 -1.41 -16.10
C TYR A 217 -6.77 -2.59 -16.64
N PRO A 218 -6.12 -2.50 -17.80
CA PRO A 218 -5.35 -3.60 -18.37
C PRO A 218 -4.07 -3.91 -17.59
N VAL A 219 -3.52 -2.91 -16.90
CA VAL A 219 -2.24 -3.01 -16.21
C VAL A 219 -2.40 -3.57 -14.79
N LEU A 220 -3.56 -3.42 -14.16
CA LEU A 220 -3.80 -3.87 -12.79
C LEU A 220 -4.34 -5.30 -12.72
N LEU A 221 -3.73 -6.12 -11.86
CA LEU A 221 -4.21 -7.46 -11.56
C LEU A 221 -5.47 -7.43 -10.71
N ARG A 222 -6.42 -8.29 -11.03
CA ARG A 222 -7.69 -8.41 -10.32
C ARG A 222 -7.53 -9.31 -9.10
N SER A 223 -7.69 -8.73 -7.92
CA SER A 223 -7.68 -9.45 -6.65
C SER A 223 -9.07 -9.96 -6.28
N LYS A 224 -9.26 -11.29 -6.26
CA LYS A 224 -10.47 -11.91 -5.68
C LYS A 224 -10.16 -12.35 -4.25
N VAL A 225 -10.69 -11.62 -3.27
CA VAL A 225 -10.52 -11.91 -1.84
C VAL A 225 -11.50 -13.01 -1.43
N THR A 226 -11.01 -14.02 -0.73
CA THR A 226 -11.81 -15.05 -0.09
C THR A 226 -11.45 -15.12 1.38
N GLN A 227 -12.43 -14.95 2.27
CA GLN A 227 -12.25 -15.10 3.70
C GLN A 227 -12.07 -16.58 4.03
N LEU A 228 -11.00 -16.92 4.75
CA LEU A 228 -10.79 -18.24 5.32
C LEU A 228 -11.39 -18.30 6.71
N GLY A 229 -11.88 -19.49 7.07
CA GLY A 229 -12.31 -19.81 8.42
C GLY A 229 -13.81 -19.91 8.62
N ALA A 230 -14.64 -19.46 7.68
CA ALA A 230 -16.07 -19.75 7.69
C ALA A 230 -16.31 -21.27 7.68
N GLY A 231 -15.55 -22.02 6.87
CA GLY A 231 -15.60 -23.48 6.85
C GLY A 231 -15.15 -24.14 8.16
N THR A 232 -14.06 -23.67 8.77
CA THR A 232 -13.60 -24.22 10.05
C THR A 232 -14.57 -23.93 11.17
N TYR A 233 -15.17 -22.73 11.20
CA TYR A 233 -16.20 -22.38 12.17
C TYR A 233 -17.44 -23.27 12.00
N LYS A 234 -17.89 -23.51 10.76
CA LYS A 234 -19.01 -24.43 10.48
C LYS A 234 -18.71 -25.86 10.93
N LEU A 235 -17.49 -26.36 10.66
CA LEU A 235 -17.08 -27.71 11.07
C LEU A 235 -16.98 -27.83 12.59
N VAL A 236 -16.32 -26.87 13.26
CA VAL A 236 -16.25 -26.82 14.72
C VAL A 236 -17.66 -26.72 15.30
N LYS A 237 -18.52 -25.85 14.78
CA LYS A 237 -19.92 -25.73 15.20
C LYS A 237 -20.67 -27.06 15.06
N ALA A 238 -20.52 -27.78 13.95
CA ALA A 238 -21.15 -29.08 13.75
C ALA A 238 -20.62 -30.14 14.72
N ALA A 239 -19.29 -30.26 14.84
CA ALA A 239 -18.63 -31.23 15.73
C ALA A 239 -18.95 -30.96 17.21
N SER A 240 -18.87 -29.70 17.66
CA SER A 240 -19.24 -29.28 19.00
C SER A 240 -20.72 -29.53 19.27
N THR A 241 -21.61 -29.22 18.32
CA THR A 241 -23.04 -29.47 18.49
C THR A 241 -23.31 -30.98 18.59
N MET A 242 -22.66 -31.81 17.78
CA MET A 242 -22.81 -33.27 17.84
C MET A 242 -22.33 -33.84 19.17
N LEU A 243 -21.15 -33.41 19.65
CA LEU A 243 -20.62 -33.85 20.95
C LEU A 243 -21.51 -33.41 22.12
N ILE A 244 -21.95 -32.15 22.11
CA ILE A 244 -22.91 -31.63 23.09
C ILE A 244 -24.17 -32.49 23.04
N MET A 245 -24.82 -32.64 21.89
CA MET A 245 -26.06 -33.43 21.81
C MET A 245 -25.84 -34.86 22.30
N SER A 246 -24.76 -35.52 21.91
CA SER A 246 -24.44 -36.88 22.39
C SER A 246 -24.26 -36.95 23.91
N LEU A 247 -23.54 -36.00 24.51
CA LEU A 247 -23.29 -35.98 25.96
C LEU A 247 -24.57 -35.64 26.74
N PHE A 248 -25.37 -34.71 26.23
CA PHE A 248 -26.64 -34.32 26.83
C PHE A 248 -27.68 -35.43 26.73
N THR A 249 -27.75 -36.14 25.59
CA THR A 249 -28.58 -37.33 25.44
C THR A 249 -28.16 -38.42 26.42
N TYR A 250 -26.85 -38.67 26.57
CA TYR A 250 -26.34 -39.62 27.56
C TYR A 250 -26.72 -39.22 29.00
N PHE A 251 -26.54 -37.95 29.37
CA PHE A 251 -26.90 -37.44 30.69
C PHE A 251 -28.40 -37.56 30.96
N LEU A 252 -29.24 -37.27 29.96
CA LEU A 252 -30.69 -37.40 30.07
C LEU A 252 -31.10 -38.86 30.30
N PHE A 253 -30.50 -39.80 29.56
CA PHE A 253 -30.73 -41.23 29.79
C PHE A 253 -30.31 -41.66 31.20
N ASN A 254 -29.12 -41.29 31.65
CA ASN A 254 -28.64 -41.64 32.99
C ASN A 254 -29.49 -40.99 34.11
N ALA A 255 -29.92 -39.75 33.93
CA ALA A 255 -30.81 -39.07 34.87
C ALA A 255 -32.19 -39.73 34.93
N ARG A 256 -32.70 -40.23 33.80
CA ARG A 256 -33.94 -41.00 33.73
C ARG A 256 -33.81 -42.37 34.38
N ASP A 257 -32.71 -43.08 34.14
CA ASP A 257 -32.44 -44.40 34.74
C ASP A 257 -32.27 -44.30 36.27
N ALA A 258 -31.74 -43.18 36.78
CA ALA A 258 -31.60 -42.94 38.21
C ALA A 258 -32.93 -42.61 38.92
N SER A 259 -33.99 -42.27 38.19
CA SER A 259 -35.29 -41.90 38.76
C SER A 259 -36.45 -42.55 38.01
N GLU A 260 -36.90 -43.72 38.47
CA GLU A 260 -38.04 -44.45 37.88
C GLU A 260 -39.39 -43.70 38.00
N LYS A 261 -39.48 -42.64 38.83
CA LYS A 261 -40.68 -41.81 38.99
C LYS A 261 -40.48 -40.42 38.37
N LEU A 262 -41.39 -40.03 37.46
CA LEU A 262 -41.47 -38.68 36.88
C LEU A 262 -41.79 -37.64 37.97
N SER A 263 -40.77 -37.18 38.69
CA SER A 263 -40.89 -36.12 39.69
C SER A 263 -40.72 -34.74 39.05
N LEU A 264 -41.40 -33.72 39.61
CA LEU A 264 -41.23 -32.32 39.22
C LEU A 264 -39.76 -31.86 39.26
N THR A 265 -38.97 -32.45 40.18
CA THR A 265 -37.54 -32.19 40.33
C THR A 265 -36.71 -32.67 39.14
N LEU A 266 -37.08 -33.80 38.51
CA LEU A 266 -36.43 -34.30 37.31
C LEU A 266 -36.64 -33.34 36.12
N LEU A 267 -37.87 -32.87 35.92
CA LEU A 267 -38.22 -31.97 34.82
C LEU A 267 -37.48 -30.64 34.95
N LEU A 268 -37.40 -30.10 36.18
CA LEU A 268 -36.62 -28.89 36.46
C LEU A 268 -35.12 -29.11 36.23
N GLY A 269 -34.59 -30.27 36.61
CA GLY A 269 -33.20 -30.65 36.37
C GLY A 269 -32.85 -30.68 34.88
N ILE A 270 -33.70 -31.29 34.04
CA ILE A 270 -33.51 -31.35 32.59
C ILE A 270 -33.55 -29.95 31.97
N ALA A 271 -34.48 -29.09 32.42
CA ALA A 271 -34.58 -27.71 31.92
C ALA A 271 -33.34 -26.88 32.26
N LEU A 272 -32.81 -27.00 33.49
CA LEU A 272 -31.59 -26.31 33.91
C LEU A 272 -30.37 -26.77 33.10
N VAL A 273 -30.25 -28.08 32.89
CA VAL A 273 -29.21 -28.68 32.06
C VAL A 273 -29.31 -28.13 30.62
N TYR A 274 -30.51 -28.00 30.06
CA TYR A 274 -30.72 -27.43 28.72
C TYR A 274 -30.37 -25.94 28.62
N ALA A 275 -30.60 -25.15 29.67
CA ALA A 275 -30.21 -23.75 29.71
C ALA A 275 -28.67 -23.58 29.75
N VAL A 276 -27.99 -24.37 30.59
CA VAL A 276 -26.53 -24.38 30.69
C VAL A 276 -25.88 -24.81 29.37
N ARG A 277 -26.47 -25.80 28.70
CA ARG A 277 -26.03 -26.24 27.36
C ARG A 277 -25.93 -25.08 26.37
N ASP A 278 -26.94 -24.23 26.33
CA ASP A 278 -27.06 -23.19 25.32
C ASP A 278 -26.02 -22.10 25.55
N LEU A 279 -25.81 -21.70 26.81
CA LEU A 279 -24.80 -20.73 27.21
C LEU A 279 -23.37 -21.20 26.90
N LEU A 280 -23.04 -22.46 27.20
CA LEU A 280 -21.69 -23.01 26.97
C LEU A 280 -21.38 -23.28 25.50
N ARG A 281 -22.40 -23.60 24.70
CA ARG A 281 -22.23 -24.00 23.30
C ARG A 281 -21.52 -22.92 22.50
N ASP A 282 -22.01 -21.69 22.56
CA ASP A 282 -21.52 -20.61 21.71
C ASP A 282 -20.12 -20.15 22.14
N ASP A 283 -19.87 -20.03 23.45
CA ASP A 283 -18.56 -19.68 24.00
C ASP A 283 -17.51 -20.74 23.70
N MET A 284 -17.86 -22.03 23.82
CA MET A 284 -16.95 -23.12 23.49
C MET A 284 -16.62 -23.16 21.99
N ILE A 285 -17.61 -22.96 21.11
CA ILE A 285 -17.38 -22.92 19.65
C ILE A 285 -16.42 -21.78 19.30
N THR A 286 -16.62 -20.59 19.85
CA THR A 286 -15.76 -19.44 19.56
C THR A 286 -14.35 -19.64 20.13
N ALA A 287 -14.22 -20.16 21.35
CA ALA A 287 -12.92 -20.44 21.98
C ALA A 287 -12.12 -21.52 21.22
N ILE A 288 -12.76 -22.64 20.87
CA ILE A 288 -12.13 -23.71 20.08
C ILE A 288 -11.72 -23.18 18.70
N THR A 289 -12.61 -22.45 18.03
CA THR A 289 -12.31 -21.87 16.71
C THR A 289 -11.13 -20.91 16.80
N ARG A 290 -11.10 -20.03 17.80
CA ARG A 290 -10.00 -19.08 18.02
C ARG A 290 -8.69 -19.83 18.25
N ARG A 291 -8.66 -20.87 19.10
CA ARG A 291 -7.46 -21.68 19.36
C ARG A 291 -6.98 -22.43 18.12
N LEU A 292 -7.88 -23.05 17.36
CA LEU A 292 -7.56 -23.82 16.15
C LEU A 292 -7.08 -22.93 14.98
N ARG A 293 -7.47 -21.66 14.99
CA ARG A 293 -7.11 -20.68 13.96
C ARG A 293 -5.92 -19.79 14.34
N LYS A 294 -5.35 -19.88 15.55
CA LYS A 294 -4.14 -19.14 15.92
C LYS A 294 -3.04 -19.34 14.86
N GLY A 295 -2.55 -18.26 14.27
CA GLY A 295 -1.48 -18.26 13.26
C GLY A 295 -1.88 -18.72 11.84
N LYS A 296 -3.15 -19.06 11.57
CA LYS A 296 -3.62 -19.41 10.22
C LYS A 296 -3.97 -18.15 9.41
N PRO A 297 -3.82 -18.18 8.07
CA PRO A 297 -4.17 -17.04 7.23
C PRO A 297 -5.66 -16.72 7.33
N ARG A 298 -5.99 -15.44 7.38
CA ARG A 298 -7.37 -14.94 7.41
C ARG A 298 -7.97 -14.80 6.02
N TRP A 299 -7.17 -14.38 5.05
CA TRP A 299 -7.63 -14.21 3.66
C TRP A 299 -6.72 -14.92 2.67
N LYS A 300 -7.35 -15.43 1.61
CA LYS A 300 -6.70 -15.95 0.41
C LYS A 300 -7.14 -15.06 -0.73
N ILE A 301 -6.18 -14.44 -1.38
CA ILE A 301 -6.40 -13.54 -2.50
C ILE A 301 -5.86 -14.25 -3.74
N ARG A 302 -6.71 -14.38 -4.77
CA ARG A 302 -6.30 -14.87 -6.08
C ARG A 302 -6.09 -13.67 -7.00
N LEU A 303 -4.91 -13.58 -7.61
CA LEU A 303 -4.58 -12.54 -8.58
C LEU A 303 -4.82 -13.08 -9.98
N LEU A 304 -5.73 -12.43 -10.70
CA LEU A 304 -6.19 -12.82 -12.03
C LEU A 304 -5.81 -11.75 -13.05
N MET A 305 -5.48 -12.18 -14.27
CA MET A 305 -5.37 -11.27 -15.41
C MET A 305 -6.72 -10.61 -15.73
N PRO A 306 -6.75 -9.33 -16.12
CA PRO A 306 -8.00 -8.59 -16.36
C PRO A 306 -8.83 -9.17 -17.51
N TYR A 307 -8.20 -9.57 -18.62
CA TYR A 307 -8.90 -10.08 -19.81
C TYR A 307 -9.02 -11.60 -19.84
N THR A 308 -7.93 -12.32 -19.59
CA THR A 308 -7.91 -13.78 -19.73
C THR A 308 -8.41 -14.51 -18.47
N ARG A 309 -8.54 -13.79 -17.34
CA ARG A 309 -8.88 -14.35 -16.02
C ARG A 309 -8.00 -15.53 -15.58
N LYS A 310 -6.85 -15.73 -16.24
CA LYS A 310 -5.87 -16.74 -15.83
C LYS A 310 -5.28 -16.34 -14.48
N LEU A 311 -5.10 -17.33 -13.62
CA LEU A 311 -4.48 -17.15 -12.31
C LEU A 311 -2.98 -16.93 -12.48
N LEU A 312 -2.46 -15.79 -12.01
CA LEU A 312 -1.02 -15.50 -12.04
C LEU A 312 -0.36 -15.75 -10.68
N ALA A 313 -1.06 -15.44 -9.60
CA ALA A 313 -0.52 -15.61 -8.27
C ALA A 313 -1.62 -15.91 -7.24
N GLN A 314 -1.21 -16.57 -6.16
CA GLN A 314 -2.02 -16.70 -4.96
C GLN A 314 -1.32 -16.02 -3.81
N GLN A 315 -2.08 -15.28 -3.03
CA GLN A 315 -1.59 -14.57 -1.86
C GLN A 315 -2.36 -15.05 -0.62
N ARG A 316 -1.64 -15.32 0.45
CA ARG A 316 -2.18 -15.58 1.78
C ARG A 316 -1.87 -14.39 2.66
N VAL A 317 -2.88 -13.91 3.39
CA VAL A 317 -2.78 -12.72 4.23
C VAL A 317 -3.12 -13.07 5.67
N TRP A 318 -2.28 -12.59 6.57
CA TRP A 318 -2.45 -12.61 8.02
C TRP A 318 -2.49 -11.15 8.48
N LEU A 319 -3.45 -10.83 9.33
CA LEU A 319 -3.50 -9.56 10.03
C LEU A 319 -3.94 -9.87 11.46
N ASP A 320 -3.02 -9.65 12.38
CA ASP A 320 -3.24 -9.88 13.80
C ASP A 320 -2.81 -8.63 14.58
N TYR A 321 -3.56 -8.26 15.60
CA TYR A 321 -3.09 -7.31 16.62
C TYR A 321 -2.40 -8.09 17.74
N ARG A 322 -1.11 -7.80 17.95
CA ARG A 322 -0.28 -8.52 18.92
C ARG A 322 0.29 -7.57 19.93
N LYS A 323 0.47 -8.05 21.16
CA LYS A 323 1.29 -7.35 22.15
C LYS A 323 2.76 -7.65 21.89
N LEU A 324 3.65 -6.88 22.52
CA LEU A 324 5.09 -7.09 22.43
C LEU A 324 5.57 -8.54 22.73
N PRO A 325 5.08 -9.24 23.78
CA PRO A 325 5.52 -10.61 24.07
C PRO A 325 5.06 -11.65 23.04
N ASP A 326 4.06 -11.34 22.22
CA ASP A 326 3.52 -12.24 21.19
C ASP A 326 4.22 -12.07 19.83
N LEU A 327 5.18 -11.13 19.73
CA LEU A 327 5.97 -10.90 18.53
C LEU A 327 7.08 -11.95 18.36
N PRO A 328 7.47 -12.27 17.11
CA PRO A 328 8.61 -13.13 16.84
C PRO A 328 9.90 -12.62 17.52
N PRO A 329 10.75 -13.50 18.06
CA PRO A 329 11.93 -13.11 18.86
C PRO A 329 12.89 -12.21 18.08
N VAL A 330 13.13 -12.52 16.79
CA VAL A 330 13.97 -11.72 15.88
C VAL A 330 13.44 -10.28 15.74
N VAL A 331 12.11 -10.11 15.65
CA VAL A 331 11.52 -8.77 15.53
C VAL A 331 11.63 -8.01 16.84
N ARG A 332 11.47 -8.70 17.97
CA ARG A 332 11.54 -8.12 19.31
C ARG A 332 12.94 -7.58 19.61
N GLU A 333 13.97 -8.39 19.40
CA GLU A 333 15.37 -8.01 19.63
C GLU A 333 15.80 -6.82 18.76
N HIS A 334 15.32 -6.77 17.51
CA HIS A 334 15.65 -5.69 16.59
C HIS A 334 14.69 -4.50 16.64
N SER A 335 13.60 -4.57 17.41
CA SER A 335 12.66 -3.45 17.58
C SER A 335 13.22 -2.29 18.42
N GLY A 336 14.33 -2.49 19.12
CA GLY A 336 15.03 -1.45 19.89
C GLY A 336 14.17 -0.83 20.99
N LYS A 337 14.37 0.48 21.28
CA LYS A 337 13.64 1.24 22.32
C LYS A 337 12.19 1.59 21.97
N TRP A 338 11.63 1.07 20.88
CA TRP A 338 10.26 1.39 20.43
C TRP A 338 9.18 0.62 21.15
N ALA A 339 9.57 -0.39 21.92
CA ALA A 339 8.68 -1.30 22.58
C ALA A 339 8.99 -1.40 24.08
N THR A 340 9.17 -0.25 24.74
CA THR A 340 9.44 -0.24 26.19
C THR A 340 8.22 -0.66 27.02
N ASN A 341 7.00 -0.53 26.48
CA ASN A 341 5.77 -0.89 27.18
C ASN A 341 5.12 -2.13 26.56
N GLU A 342 4.85 -3.12 27.40
CA GLU A 342 4.30 -4.43 27.02
C GLU A 342 2.83 -4.38 26.59
N GLU A 343 2.09 -3.33 27.01
CA GLU A 343 0.66 -3.16 26.72
C GLU A 343 0.35 -2.66 25.30
N ARG A 344 1.37 -2.26 24.53
CA ARG A 344 1.19 -1.69 23.19
C ARG A 344 0.61 -2.71 22.22
N GLN A 345 -0.43 -2.33 21.49
CA GLN A 345 -0.96 -3.12 20.38
C GLN A 345 -0.16 -2.84 19.12
N ILE A 346 0.39 -3.89 18.53
CA ILE A 346 1.25 -3.83 17.35
C ILE A 346 0.51 -4.52 16.22
N ILE A 347 0.27 -3.78 15.14
CA ILE A 347 -0.42 -4.31 13.98
C ILE A 347 0.57 -5.13 13.17
N CYS A 348 0.32 -6.42 13.05
CA CYS A 348 1.16 -7.37 12.33
C CYS A 348 0.46 -7.78 11.04
N TYR A 349 0.88 -7.21 9.92
CA TYR A 349 0.40 -7.58 8.59
C TYR A 349 1.43 -8.47 7.89
N ARG A 350 1.10 -9.74 7.66
CA ARG A 350 1.97 -10.69 6.96
C ARG A 350 1.31 -11.13 5.67
N VAL A 351 2.12 -11.21 4.62
CA VAL A 351 1.73 -11.64 3.29
C VAL A 351 2.68 -12.72 2.82
N LEU A 352 2.12 -13.80 2.29
CA LEU A 352 2.85 -14.80 1.54
C LEU A 352 2.28 -14.84 0.12
N LEU A 353 3.06 -14.37 -0.83
CA LEU A 353 2.75 -14.41 -2.25
C LEU A 353 3.44 -15.62 -2.87
N THR A 354 2.67 -16.44 -3.56
CA THR A 354 3.16 -17.53 -4.41
C THR A 354 2.94 -17.12 -5.86
N LEU A 355 4.03 -16.81 -6.55
CA LEU A 355 4.02 -16.41 -7.95
C LEU A 355 4.32 -17.61 -8.85
N ASP A 356 3.52 -17.78 -9.90
CA ASP A 356 3.74 -18.81 -10.90
C ASP A 356 4.93 -18.47 -11.82
N LYS A 357 5.67 -19.48 -12.27
CA LYS A 357 6.86 -19.29 -13.12
C LYS A 357 6.47 -18.75 -14.50
N ALA A 358 5.43 -19.32 -15.11
CA ALA A 358 4.94 -18.92 -16.43
C ALA A 358 4.48 -17.45 -16.49
N ALA A 359 4.01 -16.90 -15.36
CA ALA A 359 3.55 -15.52 -15.26
C ALA A 359 4.70 -14.50 -15.45
N LEU A 360 5.89 -14.83 -14.95
CA LEU A 360 7.03 -13.91 -14.90
C LEU A 360 7.90 -13.97 -16.16
N GLU A 361 7.81 -15.05 -16.95
CA GLU A 361 8.50 -15.15 -18.25
C GLU A 361 8.03 -14.09 -19.26
N HIS A 362 6.84 -13.52 -19.03
CA HIS A 362 6.14 -12.61 -19.93
C HIS A 362 6.10 -11.16 -19.41
N ASP A 363 5.99 -10.93 -18.10
CA ASP A 363 5.87 -9.58 -17.52
C ASP A 363 6.60 -9.47 -16.17
N GLU A 364 7.20 -8.30 -15.89
CA GLU A 364 7.63 -7.97 -14.52
C GLU A 364 6.41 -7.53 -13.69
N ILE A 365 6.33 -7.86 -12.40
CA ILE A 365 5.19 -7.44 -11.56
C ILE A 365 5.63 -6.34 -10.61
N ARG A 366 4.94 -5.20 -10.63
CA ARG A 366 5.08 -4.13 -9.63
C ARG A 366 4.10 -4.36 -8.49
N GLU A 367 4.63 -4.69 -7.34
CA GLU A 367 3.89 -4.75 -6.08
C GLU A 367 3.76 -3.35 -5.48
N ARG A 368 2.56 -3.00 -5.03
CA ARG A 368 2.22 -1.71 -4.43
C ARG A 368 1.39 -1.94 -3.17
N LEU A 369 1.96 -1.58 -2.02
CA LEU A 369 1.30 -1.59 -0.72
C LEU A 369 1.01 -0.14 -0.31
N THR A 370 -0.27 0.22 -0.22
CA THR A 370 -0.70 1.55 0.19
C THR A 370 -1.33 1.47 1.58
N LEU A 371 -0.83 2.31 2.48
CA LEU A 371 -1.34 2.55 3.82
C LEU A 371 -2.10 3.87 3.83
N ASP A 372 -3.38 3.83 4.17
CA ASP A 372 -4.23 5.00 4.34
C ASP A 372 -4.36 5.35 5.82
N CYS A 373 -3.64 6.38 6.24
CA CYS A 373 -3.58 6.80 7.64
C CYS A 373 -4.79 7.64 8.07
N GLU A 374 -5.80 7.86 7.22
CA GLU A 374 -6.97 8.70 7.55
C GLU A 374 -7.65 8.25 8.87
N GLN A 375 -7.93 6.95 9.00
CA GLN A 375 -8.53 6.40 10.23
C GLN A 375 -7.60 6.50 11.44
N LEU A 376 -6.28 6.39 11.24
CA LEU A 376 -5.29 6.56 12.29
C LEU A 376 -5.21 8.02 12.76
N CYS A 377 -5.31 8.97 11.84
CA CYS A 377 -5.34 10.40 12.14
C CYS A 377 -6.64 10.82 12.84
N ALA A 378 -7.78 10.26 12.44
CA ALA A 378 -9.07 10.51 13.08
C ALA A 378 -9.12 10.06 14.55
N MET A 379 -8.29 9.08 14.93
CA MET A 379 -8.15 8.64 16.32
C MET A 379 -7.28 9.57 17.18
N ILE A 380 -6.58 10.54 16.59
CA ILE A 380 -5.79 11.54 17.31
C ILE A 380 -6.75 12.62 17.81
N GLN A 381 -6.88 12.76 19.13
CA GLN A 381 -7.70 13.82 19.71
C GLN A 381 -7.13 15.19 19.32
N ALA A 382 -7.99 16.09 18.83
CA ALA A 382 -7.59 17.47 18.60
C ALA A 382 -7.21 18.13 19.94
N SER A 383 -6.01 18.69 20.03
CA SER A 383 -5.62 19.51 21.17
C SER A 383 -6.24 20.90 21.07
N HIS A 384 -6.81 21.36 22.18
CA HIS A 384 -7.26 22.74 22.33
C HIS A 384 -6.17 23.67 22.89
N ASN A 385 -4.97 23.12 23.16
CA ASN A 385 -3.88 23.84 23.80
C ASN A 385 -3.25 24.83 22.81
N LYS A 386 -3.06 26.08 23.25
CA LYS A 386 -2.38 27.14 22.51
C LYS A 386 -1.15 27.56 23.32
N LEU A 387 -0.01 27.73 22.64
CA LEU A 387 1.19 28.29 23.20
C LEU A 387 1.23 29.77 22.84
N PHE A 388 1.35 30.62 23.83
CA PHE A 388 1.41 32.07 23.64
C PHE A 388 2.88 32.50 23.73
N VAL A 389 3.44 33.02 22.65
CA VAL A 389 4.79 33.62 22.63
C VAL A 389 4.64 35.12 22.49
N GLN A 390 5.38 35.86 23.30
CA GLN A 390 5.52 37.30 23.13
C GLN A 390 6.51 37.54 21.98
N ALA A 391 6.10 38.22 20.91
CA ALA A 391 7.03 38.62 19.88
C ALA A 391 8.03 39.62 20.47
N GLU A 392 9.30 39.24 20.59
CA GLU A 392 10.38 40.19 20.85
C GLU A 392 10.49 41.10 19.62
N ASN A 393 10.24 42.39 19.83
CA ASN A 393 10.51 43.40 18.82
C ASN A 393 12.02 43.47 18.63
N ASP A 394 12.49 43.48 17.37
CA ASP A 394 13.84 43.95 17.03
C ASP A 394 14.13 45.25 17.81
N ASP A 395 15.32 45.34 18.41
CA ASP A 395 15.81 46.38 19.34
C ASP A 395 15.93 47.80 18.72
N SER A 396 14.95 48.25 17.93
CA SER A 396 15.02 49.52 17.22
C SER A 396 13.65 50.15 16.96
N ALA A 397 12.84 50.40 17.99
CA ALA A 397 11.84 51.47 17.96
C ALA A 397 11.28 51.80 19.34
N SER A 398 11.60 52.99 19.83
CA SER A 398 10.89 53.69 20.90
C SER A 398 9.46 54.03 20.49
N ASP A 399 8.46 53.46 21.18
CA ASP A 399 7.20 54.06 21.65
C ASP A 399 6.13 52.98 21.84
N GLY A 400 5.59 52.89 23.07
CA GLY A 400 4.21 52.51 23.44
C GLY A 400 3.48 51.32 22.78
N SER A 401 4.13 50.48 21.97
CA SER A 401 3.45 49.43 21.21
C SER A 401 3.32 48.15 22.03
N LYS A 402 2.07 47.81 22.35
CA LYS A 402 1.67 46.57 23.04
C LYS A 402 2.42 45.38 22.45
N ALA A 403 3.22 44.71 23.27
CA ALA A 403 3.88 43.46 22.90
C ALA A 403 2.86 42.51 22.26
N SER A 404 3.01 42.23 20.97
CA SER A 404 2.06 41.41 20.25
C SER A 404 2.26 39.95 20.69
N VAL A 405 1.28 39.43 21.43
CA VAL A 405 1.27 38.02 21.85
C VAL A 405 0.77 37.17 20.70
N GLN A 406 1.63 36.33 20.13
CA GLN A 406 1.26 35.38 19.09
C GLN A 406 0.78 34.07 19.73
N ALA A 407 -0.45 33.67 19.42
CA ALA A 407 -1.03 32.41 19.87
C ALA A 407 -0.77 31.30 18.83
N HIS A 408 0.19 30.41 19.09
CA HIS A 408 0.46 29.25 18.26
C HIS A 408 -0.38 28.05 18.72
N PRO A 409 -1.37 27.57 17.94
CA PRO A 409 -2.11 26.37 18.29
C PRO A 409 -1.17 25.16 18.26
N ILE A 410 -1.09 24.41 19.36
CA ILE A 410 -0.29 23.18 19.42
C ILE A 410 -1.14 22.06 18.85
N GLU A 411 -0.73 21.46 17.73
CA GLU A 411 -1.33 20.24 17.21
C GLU A 411 -0.69 19.01 17.87
N LYS A 412 -1.52 18.12 18.43
CA LYS A 412 -1.05 16.81 18.91
C LYS A 412 -0.51 16.00 17.74
N GLN A 413 0.71 15.50 17.89
CA GLN A 413 1.39 14.67 16.91
C GLN A 413 1.76 13.32 17.54
N HIS A 414 1.63 12.27 16.78
CA HIS A 414 1.89 10.90 17.21
C HIS A 414 2.92 10.24 16.30
N ASP A 415 3.96 9.67 16.91
CA ASP A 415 5.00 8.95 16.21
C ASP A 415 4.65 7.46 16.10
N TYR A 416 4.46 6.98 14.88
CA TYR A 416 4.30 5.59 14.51
C TYR A 416 5.61 5.06 13.94
N ASN A 417 6.06 3.89 14.37
CA ASN A 417 7.23 3.23 13.77
C ASN A 417 6.77 2.09 12.86
N LEU A 418 7.34 2.05 11.65
CA LEU A 418 7.00 1.08 10.63
C LEU A 418 8.24 0.24 10.31
N LEU A 419 8.12 -1.07 10.53
CA LEU A 419 9.15 -2.05 10.20
C LEU A 419 8.61 -2.97 9.11
N LEU A 420 9.29 -3.01 7.96
CA LEU A 420 8.96 -3.91 6.86
C LEU A 420 10.08 -4.93 6.71
N LEU A 421 9.72 -6.20 6.75
CA LEU A 421 10.60 -7.32 6.44
C LEU A 421 10.16 -7.91 5.11
N HIS A 422 11.11 -8.13 4.20
CA HIS A 422 10.84 -8.84 2.97
C HIS A 422 11.85 -9.97 2.74
N THR A 423 11.34 -11.12 2.34
CA THR A 423 12.13 -12.31 2.00
C THR A 423 11.87 -12.66 0.55
N ASN A 424 12.95 -12.73 -0.22
CA ASN A 424 12.94 -13.13 -1.63
C ASN A 424 13.02 -14.66 -1.71
N PRO A 425 12.56 -15.28 -2.81
CA PRO A 425 12.56 -16.74 -2.96
C PRO A 425 13.94 -17.39 -2.81
N ASP A 426 15.02 -16.66 -3.12
CA ASP A 426 16.41 -17.16 -3.02
C ASP A 426 17.13 -16.74 -1.73
N GLU A 427 16.54 -15.83 -0.95
CA GLU A 427 17.15 -15.31 0.29
C GLU A 427 16.58 -16.05 1.51
N HIS A 428 17.45 -16.73 2.26
CA HIS A 428 17.06 -17.37 3.52
C HIS A 428 16.86 -16.33 4.65
N PHE A 429 17.46 -15.15 4.52
CA PHE A 429 17.38 -14.09 5.52
C PHE A 429 16.45 -12.96 5.06
N PRO A 430 15.53 -12.49 5.92
CA PRO A 430 14.70 -11.34 5.62
C PRO A 430 15.55 -10.08 5.61
N SER A 431 15.33 -9.21 4.63
CA SER A 431 15.89 -7.85 4.65
C SER A 431 14.87 -6.89 5.25
N ALA A 432 15.35 -5.97 6.08
CA ALA A 432 14.51 -5.07 6.85
C ALA A 432 14.64 -3.62 6.38
N GLN A 433 13.52 -2.89 6.39
CA GLN A 433 13.47 -1.45 6.17
C GLN A 433 12.66 -0.79 7.29
N ARG A 434 13.11 0.38 7.74
CA ARG A 434 12.53 1.10 8.88
C ARG A 434 12.14 2.50 8.49
N TRP A 435 10.95 2.90 8.91
CA TRP A 435 10.46 4.26 8.76
C TRP A 435 9.82 4.74 10.07
N ARG A 436 10.02 6.03 10.37
CA ARG A 436 9.30 6.74 11.43
C ARG A 436 8.30 7.67 10.76
N LEU A 437 7.03 7.53 11.13
CA LEU A 437 5.92 8.30 10.61
C LEU A 437 5.37 9.18 11.73
N ARG A 438 5.38 10.49 11.54
CA ARG A 438 4.70 11.42 12.44
C ARG A 438 3.36 11.80 11.84
N LEU A 439 2.28 11.41 12.52
CA LEU A 439 0.90 11.70 12.14
C LEU A 439 0.35 12.81 13.03
N GLY A 440 -0.34 13.77 12.43
CA GLY A 440 -1.18 14.75 13.11
C GLY A 440 -2.65 14.55 12.75
N THR A 441 -3.52 15.40 13.27
CA THR A 441 -4.98 15.34 13.01
C THR A 441 -5.32 15.56 11.53
N LYS A 442 -4.51 16.36 10.82
CA LYS A 442 -4.71 16.72 9.41
C LYS A 442 -3.91 15.88 8.40
N GLY A 443 -3.10 14.92 8.85
CA GLY A 443 -2.34 14.03 7.96
C GLY A 443 -0.91 13.71 8.40
N ILE A 444 -0.10 13.24 7.46
CA ILE A 444 1.30 12.83 7.67
C ILE A 444 2.19 14.08 7.66
N VAL A 445 2.65 14.47 8.85
CA VAL A 445 3.54 15.62 9.07
C VAL A 445 4.96 15.31 8.60
N GLN A 446 5.50 14.17 8.99
CA GLN A 446 6.88 13.80 8.69
C GLN A 446 7.03 12.30 8.44
N CYS A 447 7.90 11.92 7.51
CA CYS A 447 8.27 10.54 7.25
C CYS A 447 9.79 10.43 7.09
N GLU A 448 10.45 9.78 8.05
CA GLU A 448 11.91 9.60 8.04
C GLU A 448 12.27 8.13 7.75
N SER A 449 13.13 7.90 6.77
CA SER A 449 13.73 6.58 6.54
C SER A 449 14.94 6.41 7.45
N LYS A 450 14.93 5.36 8.29
CA LYS A 450 16.06 5.04 9.17
C LYS A 450 16.75 3.76 8.70
N LYS A 451 18.07 3.66 8.90
CA LYS A 451 18.80 2.42 8.63
C LYS A 451 18.27 1.32 9.55
N ALA A 452 17.87 0.20 8.97
CA ALA A 452 17.48 -0.96 9.75
C ALA A 452 18.75 -1.66 10.26
N HIS A 453 18.95 -1.67 11.58
CA HIS A 453 19.98 -2.51 12.18
C HIS A 453 19.43 -3.94 12.25
N TRP A 454 19.67 -4.70 11.19
CA TRP A 454 19.21 -6.06 11.01
C TRP A 454 20.42 -6.97 10.76
N PRO A 455 20.43 -8.21 11.27
CA PRO A 455 21.57 -9.09 11.12
C PRO A 455 21.81 -9.35 9.63
N GLU A 456 23.03 -9.05 9.18
CA GLU A 456 23.50 -9.43 7.85
C GLU A 456 23.68 -10.96 7.79
N PRO A 457 23.50 -11.57 6.62
CA PRO A 457 23.69 -13.00 6.47
C PRO A 457 25.10 -13.41 6.96
N PRO A 458 25.24 -14.58 7.63
CA PRO A 458 26.48 -15.03 8.26
C PRO A 458 27.68 -15.16 7.31
N GLU A 459 27.46 -15.12 5.99
CA GLU A 459 28.53 -15.16 4.98
C GLU A 459 29.37 -13.87 4.94
N LEU A 460 28.80 -12.71 5.27
CA LEU A 460 29.55 -11.44 5.31
C LEU A 460 30.44 -11.32 6.56
N GLN A 461 30.00 -11.88 7.70
CA GLN A 461 30.80 -11.93 8.93
C GLN A 461 32.05 -12.81 8.78
N ARG A 462 31.97 -13.92 8.03
CA ARG A 462 33.16 -14.74 7.72
C ARG A 462 34.22 -13.94 6.93
N SER A 463 33.80 -13.04 6.04
CA SER A 463 34.74 -12.20 5.27
C SER A 463 35.42 -11.09 6.10
N ALA A 464 34.70 -10.52 7.08
CA ALA A 464 35.24 -9.49 7.98
C ALA A 464 36.23 -10.08 8.99
N TRP A 465 35.92 -11.26 9.55
CA TRP A 465 36.83 -12.01 10.41
C TRP A 465 38.06 -12.51 9.67
N HIS A 466 37.95 -12.90 8.39
CA HIS A 466 39.11 -13.26 7.57
C HIS A 466 40.02 -12.06 7.21
N ARG A 467 39.50 -10.83 7.12
CA ARG A 467 40.33 -9.62 6.95
C ARG A 467 41.04 -9.23 8.25
N LEU A 468 40.34 -9.31 9.39
CA LEU A 468 40.93 -9.05 10.70
C LEU A 468 41.99 -10.10 11.08
N SER A 469 41.77 -11.38 10.74
CA SER A 469 42.77 -12.45 10.98
C SER A 469 44.01 -12.33 10.08
N ARG A 470 43.94 -11.62 8.94
CA ARG A 470 45.10 -11.35 8.08
C ARG A 470 45.92 -10.15 8.57
N LEU A 471 45.29 -9.17 9.23
CA LEU A 471 45.98 -8.05 9.86
C LEU A 471 46.70 -8.47 11.15
N TRP A 472 46.17 -9.43 11.90
CA TRP A 472 46.82 -9.98 13.10
C TRP A 472 47.92 -11.02 12.83
N LYS A 473 48.08 -11.50 11.59
CA LYS A 473 49.16 -12.41 11.18
C LYS A 473 50.36 -11.71 10.54
N ARG A 474 50.42 -10.37 10.60
CA ARG A 474 51.52 -9.54 10.05
C ARG A 474 52.09 -8.54 11.06
N GLY A 475 51.82 -8.72 12.36
CA GLY A 475 52.43 -7.97 13.45
C GLY A 475 53.55 -8.78 14.09
#